data_AF-A0A833XVR8-F1
#
_entry.id   AF-A0A833XVR8-F1
#
_cell.length_a   1.000
_cell.length_b   1.000
_cell.length_c   1.000
_cell.angle_alpha   90.00
_cell.angle_beta   90.00
_cell.angle_gamma   90.00
#
_symmetry.space_group_name_H-M   'P 1'
#
loop_
_entity.id
_entity.type
_entity.pdbx_description
1 polymer ?
#
loop_
_entity_poly.entity_id
_entity_poly.type
_entity_poly.pdbx_seq_one_letter_code
_entity_poly.pdbx_strand_id
1 'polypeptide(L)'
;MRWHLEEHVQDPTCMRHPADSSIWKEFDSKHGWFSQDPRNVRLGLATDGFNPFNNMSKPYSIWPVLLVPYNLPPWLCMKDPYTMLSLLIPGPKAPGNIDVYLHPLIDELKELWEEGIHTYDAYTGQIFRLHATLLWTINDFPAYANLSGWSTKGKMACPACIDETDSLWLVYGRKHCYMGHRRWLALNHNWRRKKNAFNGSEEHRLQPTRVAEDALLEQLNVVSHV
;
A
#
# COMPACT_ATOMS: atom_id res chain seq x y z
N MET A 1 -0.62 -9.70 20.94
CA MET A 1 -1.27 -8.55 20.26
C MET A 1 -0.96 -7.18 20.87
N ARG A 2 -0.26 -7.08 22.01
CA ARG A 2 0.06 -5.79 22.66
C ARG A 2 1.55 -5.39 22.59
N TRP A 3 2.37 -6.25 21.99
CA TRP A 3 3.83 -6.12 21.96
C TRP A 3 4.29 -4.76 21.43
N HIS A 4 3.64 -4.27 20.37
CA HIS A 4 3.95 -2.99 19.72
C HIS A 4 3.88 -1.77 20.66
N LEU A 5 3.11 -1.86 21.76
CA LEU A 5 3.00 -0.80 22.77
C LEU A 5 3.77 -1.13 24.05
N GLU A 6 3.73 -2.40 24.50
CA GLU A 6 4.22 -2.79 25.82
C GLU A 6 5.72 -3.15 25.85
N GLU A 7 6.24 -3.71 24.76
CA GLU A 7 7.59 -4.29 24.71
C GLU A 7 8.46 -3.71 23.59
N HIS A 8 7.88 -2.90 22.70
CA HIS A 8 8.60 -2.29 21.60
C HIS A 8 9.58 -1.22 22.12
N VAL A 9 10.86 -1.43 21.85
CA VAL A 9 11.92 -0.47 22.14
C VAL A 9 12.19 0.38 20.90
N GLN A 10 11.92 1.67 21.00
CA GLN A 10 12.19 2.62 19.92
C GLN A 10 13.69 2.88 19.77
N ASP A 11 14.15 2.92 18.53
CA ASP A 11 15.50 3.34 18.17
C ASP A 11 15.39 4.60 17.28
N PRO A 12 15.96 5.74 17.69
CA PRO A 12 15.87 6.97 16.90
C PRO A 12 16.66 6.92 15.59
N THR A 13 17.55 5.93 15.42
CA THR A 13 18.46 5.82 14.26
C THR A 13 17.99 4.84 13.20
N CYS A 14 17.12 3.88 13.54
CA CYS A 14 16.66 2.88 12.58
C CYS A 14 15.21 2.45 12.85
N MET A 15 14.47 2.16 11.78
CA MET A 15 13.18 1.50 11.87
C MET A 15 13.40 0.00 12.12
N ARG A 16 12.85 -0.53 13.20
CA ARG A 16 12.95 -1.95 13.59
C ARG A 16 11.64 -2.69 13.39
N HIS A 17 10.53 -1.96 13.32
CA HIS A 17 9.19 -2.50 13.22
C HIS A 17 8.25 -1.53 12.48
N PRO A 18 7.18 -2.00 11.80
CA PRO A 18 6.11 -1.16 11.25
C PRO A 18 5.60 -0.02 12.15
N ALA A 19 5.58 -0.24 13.46
CA ALA A 19 5.19 0.78 14.46
C ALA A 19 6.15 2.00 14.51
N ASP A 20 7.38 1.87 14.00
CA ASP A 20 8.32 2.99 13.90
C ASP A 20 7.98 3.95 12.74
N SER A 21 7.14 3.51 11.79
CA SER A 21 6.82 4.26 10.58
C SER A 21 6.05 5.55 10.88
N SER A 22 6.25 6.57 10.03
CA SER A 22 5.51 7.83 10.13
C SER A 22 4.01 7.62 9.93
N ILE A 23 3.60 6.68 9.06
CA ILE A 23 2.19 6.39 8.78
C ILE A 23 1.50 5.87 10.04
N TRP A 24 2.12 4.93 10.75
CA TRP A 24 1.57 4.41 12.01
C TRP A 24 1.42 5.51 13.05
N LYS A 25 2.47 6.32 13.25
CA LYS A 25 2.48 7.40 14.24
C LYS A 25 1.44 8.48 13.92
N GLU A 26 1.31 8.85 12.65
CA GLU A 26 0.30 9.79 12.18
C GLU A 26 -1.11 9.23 12.38
N PHE A 27 -1.32 7.95 12.05
CA PHE A 27 -2.59 7.27 12.28
C PHE A 27 -2.98 7.25 13.76
N ASP A 28 -2.07 6.86 14.66
CA ASP A 28 -2.32 6.85 16.10
C ASP A 28 -2.61 8.26 16.63
N SER A 29 -1.94 9.28 16.09
CA SER A 29 -2.20 10.68 16.43
C SER A 29 -3.59 11.15 15.98
N LYS A 30 -4.07 10.70 14.82
CA LYS A 30 -5.40 11.05 14.27
C LYS A 30 -6.52 10.25 14.94
N HIS A 31 -6.25 9.00 15.30
CA HIS A 31 -7.23 8.04 15.82
C HIS A 31 -6.87 7.61 17.24
N GLY A 32 -6.79 8.59 18.15
CA GLY A 32 -6.46 8.36 19.56
C GLY A 32 -7.33 7.28 20.21
N TRP A 33 -8.65 7.31 19.96
CA TRP A 33 -9.60 6.31 20.46
C TRP A 33 -9.23 4.87 20.08
N PHE A 34 -8.67 4.66 18.89
CA PHE A 34 -8.23 3.36 18.42
C PHE A 34 -6.91 2.96 19.07
N SER A 35 -5.95 3.90 19.11
CA SER A 35 -4.60 3.64 19.63
C SER A 35 -4.55 3.40 21.15
N GLN A 36 -5.53 3.90 21.89
CA GLN A 36 -5.64 3.75 23.35
C GLN A 36 -5.75 2.28 23.79
N ASP A 37 -6.39 1.42 23.00
CA ASP A 37 -6.41 -0.02 23.27
C ASP A 37 -5.32 -0.72 22.45
N PRO A 38 -4.22 -1.20 23.08
CA PRO A 38 -3.14 -1.87 22.36
C PRO A 38 -3.56 -3.16 21.65
N ARG A 39 -4.72 -3.73 22.02
CA ARG A 39 -5.25 -4.96 21.44
C ARG A 39 -5.87 -4.74 20.05
N ASN A 40 -6.24 -3.49 19.72
CA ASN A 40 -6.73 -3.15 18.39
C ASN A 40 -5.68 -3.42 17.31
N VAL A 41 -6.10 -4.04 16.21
CA VAL A 41 -5.19 -4.67 15.24
C VAL A 41 -4.88 -3.74 14.08
N ARG A 42 -3.60 -3.60 13.77
CA ARG A 42 -3.13 -2.92 12.56
C ARG A 42 -2.67 -3.96 11.55
N LEU A 43 -3.29 -3.92 10.38
CA LEU A 43 -3.11 -4.89 9.31
C LEU A 43 -2.31 -4.27 8.17
N GLY A 44 -1.44 -5.09 7.56
CA GLY A 44 -0.94 -4.86 6.21
C GLY A 44 -1.59 -5.86 5.25
N LEU A 45 -1.91 -5.41 4.04
CA LEU A 45 -2.45 -6.27 2.99
C LEU A 45 -1.39 -6.49 1.93
N ALA A 46 -1.15 -7.73 1.53
CA ALA A 46 -0.26 -8.06 0.41
C ALA A 46 -1.00 -8.89 -0.64
N THR A 47 -0.77 -8.58 -1.92
CA THR A 47 -1.33 -9.36 -3.02
C THR A 47 -0.45 -9.27 -4.25
N ASP A 48 -0.32 -10.38 -4.97
CA ASP A 48 0.38 -10.48 -6.24
C ASP A 48 -0.11 -11.72 -7.00
N GLY A 49 0.09 -11.76 -8.32
CA GLY A 49 -0.23 -12.90 -9.16
C GLY A 49 0.97 -13.83 -9.34
N PHE A 50 0.80 -15.12 -9.03
CA PHE A 50 1.81 -16.14 -9.32
C PHE A 50 1.24 -17.31 -10.13
N ASN A 51 2.10 -17.98 -10.91
CA ASN A 51 1.73 -19.20 -11.64
C ASN A 51 2.17 -20.45 -10.86
N PRO A 52 1.24 -21.23 -10.27
CA PRO A 52 1.59 -22.40 -9.45
C PRO A 52 2.17 -23.56 -10.26
N PHE A 53 1.93 -23.61 -11.58
CA PHE A 53 2.28 -24.77 -12.40
C PHE A 53 3.63 -24.65 -13.10
N ASN A 54 4.33 -23.52 -12.94
CA ASN A 54 5.65 -23.22 -13.52
C ASN A 54 5.78 -23.59 -15.02
N ASN A 55 4.67 -23.71 -15.74
CA ASN A 55 4.60 -24.22 -17.10
C ASN A 55 4.32 -23.04 -18.02
N MET A 56 5.27 -22.70 -18.88
CA MET A 56 5.16 -21.61 -19.86
C MET A 56 4.00 -21.80 -20.86
N SER A 57 3.41 -23.01 -20.93
CA SER A 57 2.42 -23.40 -21.94
C SER A 57 0.96 -23.19 -21.52
N LYS A 58 0.65 -23.01 -20.23
CA LYS A 58 -0.71 -22.73 -19.76
C LYS A 58 -0.70 -21.47 -18.88
N PRO A 59 -1.29 -20.35 -19.33
CA PRO A 59 -1.45 -19.20 -18.47
C PRO A 59 -2.41 -19.60 -17.35
N TYR A 60 -1.89 -19.59 -16.12
CA TYR A 60 -2.68 -19.71 -14.90
C TYR A 60 -2.07 -18.75 -13.90
N SER A 61 -2.93 -17.97 -13.25
CA SER A 61 -2.54 -16.97 -12.27
C SER A 61 -3.40 -17.17 -11.03
N ILE A 62 -2.74 -17.35 -9.90
CA ILE A 62 -3.38 -17.33 -8.59
C ILE A 62 -2.99 -16.04 -7.90
N TRP A 63 -3.99 -15.35 -7.36
CA TRP A 63 -3.81 -14.12 -6.58
C TRP A 63 -4.23 -14.38 -5.13
N PRO A 64 -3.27 -14.64 -4.22
CA PRO A 64 -3.54 -14.62 -2.79
C PRO A 64 -3.71 -13.17 -2.32
N VAL A 65 -4.67 -12.96 -1.42
CA VAL A 65 -4.80 -11.73 -0.64
C VAL A 65 -4.45 -12.10 0.80
N LEU A 66 -3.32 -11.58 1.25
CA LEU A 66 -2.74 -11.88 2.55
C LEU A 66 -2.93 -10.70 3.49
N LEU A 67 -3.38 -10.96 4.70
CA LEU A 67 -3.39 -9.99 5.79
C LEU A 67 -2.34 -10.35 6.84
N VAL A 68 -1.58 -9.34 7.27
CA VAL A 68 -0.53 -9.48 8.26
C VAL A 68 -0.82 -8.58 9.46
N PRO A 69 -0.99 -9.13 10.68
CA PRO A 69 -1.17 -8.34 11.90
C PRO A 69 0.18 -7.84 12.41
N TYR A 70 0.39 -6.52 12.31
CA TYR A 70 1.63 -5.89 12.75
C TYR A 70 1.70 -5.66 14.26
N ASN A 71 0.72 -6.10 15.03
CA ASN A 71 0.77 -6.02 16.50
C ASN A 71 1.80 -6.96 17.13
N LEU A 72 2.33 -7.90 16.35
CA LEU A 72 3.26 -8.94 16.79
C LEU A 72 4.72 -8.47 16.66
N PRO A 73 5.64 -9.02 17.46
CA PRO A 73 7.05 -8.68 17.36
C PRO A 73 7.65 -9.03 15.98
N PRO A 74 8.76 -8.37 15.58
CA PRO A 74 9.43 -8.58 14.29
C PRO A 74 9.76 -10.05 13.96
N TRP A 75 10.05 -10.87 14.97
CA TRP A 75 10.38 -12.28 14.79
C TRP A 75 9.16 -13.18 14.57
N LEU A 76 7.94 -12.68 14.80
CA LEU A 76 6.68 -13.39 14.57
C LEU A 76 5.86 -12.80 13.43
N CYS A 77 5.78 -11.47 13.29
CA CYS A 77 4.77 -10.82 12.44
C CYS A 77 4.78 -11.25 10.97
N MET A 78 5.94 -11.67 10.43
CA MET A 78 6.07 -12.14 9.04
C MET A 78 6.22 -13.66 8.92
N LYS A 79 5.97 -14.44 9.98
CA LYS A 79 6.02 -15.90 9.93
C LYS A 79 4.71 -16.46 9.40
N ASP A 80 4.78 -17.54 8.63
CA ASP A 80 3.63 -18.20 8.00
C ASP A 80 2.41 -18.41 8.92
N PRO A 81 2.55 -18.81 10.21
CA PRO A 81 1.39 -19.00 11.09
C PRO A 81 0.63 -17.72 11.44
N TYR A 82 1.24 -16.56 11.21
CA TYR A 82 0.64 -15.25 11.50
C TYR A 82 0.28 -14.46 10.24
N THR A 83 0.48 -15.05 9.05
CA THR A 83 -0.01 -14.51 7.79
C THR A 83 -1.37 -15.14 7.49
N MET A 84 -2.41 -14.32 7.43
CA MET A 84 -3.77 -14.77 7.15
C MET A 84 -4.03 -14.76 5.65
N LEU A 85 -4.35 -15.90 5.06
CA LEU A 85 -4.86 -15.97 3.70
C LEU A 85 -6.36 -15.63 3.71
N SER A 86 -6.70 -14.38 3.42
CA SER A 86 -8.09 -13.92 3.43
C SER A 86 -8.85 -14.33 2.18
N LEU A 87 -8.19 -14.27 1.01
CA LEU A 87 -8.79 -14.65 -0.28
C LEU A 87 -7.77 -15.38 -1.13
N LEU A 88 -8.26 -16.32 -1.94
CA LEU A 88 -7.48 -16.97 -2.98
C LEU A 88 -8.26 -16.89 -4.29
N ILE A 89 -7.74 -16.13 -5.26
CA ILE A 89 -8.43 -15.87 -6.53
C ILE A 89 -7.70 -16.63 -7.65
N PRO A 90 -8.17 -17.82 -8.03
CA PRO A 90 -7.63 -18.56 -9.16
C PRO A 90 -8.20 -18.08 -10.49
N GLY A 91 -7.38 -18.01 -11.53
CA GLY A 91 -7.85 -17.73 -12.88
C GLY A 91 -6.87 -18.15 -13.97
N PRO A 92 -7.34 -18.39 -15.21
CA PRO A 92 -6.45 -18.61 -16.35
C PRO A 92 -5.62 -17.36 -16.70
N LYS A 93 -6.01 -16.19 -16.18
CA LYS A 93 -5.31 -14.91 -16.35
C LYS A 93 -5.39 -14.15 -15.04
N ALA A 94 -4.62 -13.06 -14.93
CA ALA A 94 -4.79 -12.10 -13.85
C ALA A 94 -6.26 -11.62 -13.79
N PRO A 95 -6.80 -11.36 -12.59
CA PRO A 95 -8.15 -10.84 -12.43
C PRO A 95 -8.24 -9.49 -13.15
N GLY A 96 -9.28 -9.31 -13.95
CA GLY A 96 -9.54 -8.03 -14.62
C GLY A 96 -9.99 -6.98 -13.63
N ASN A 97 -11.13 -7.23 -12.96
CA ASN A 97 -11.62 -6.43 -11.85
C ASN A 97 -11.45 -7.26 -10.57
N ILE A 98 -10.44 -6.93 -9.75
CA ILE A 98 -10.19 -7.60 -8.48
C ILE A 98 -11.18 -7.17 -7.39
N ASP A 99 -11.80 -5.99 -7.51
CA ASP A 99 -12.69 -5.39 -6.51
C ASP A 99 -13.91 -6.25 -6.22
N VAL A 100 -14.42 -6.96 -7.23
CA VAL A 100 -15.53 -7.91 -7.08
C VAL A 100 -15.19 -9.01 -6.07
N TYR A 101 -13.93 -9.47 -6.05
CA TYR A 101 -13.46 -10.48 -5.12
C TYR A 101 -13.10 -9.90 -3.76
N LEU A 102 -12.66 -8.64 -3.72
CA LEU A 102 -12.29 -7.95 -2.47
C LEU A 102 -13.49 -7.46 -1.68
N HIS A 103 -14.67 -7.31 -2.30
CA HIS A 103 -15.89 -6.82 -1.66
C HIS A 103 -16.16 -7.41 -0.26
N PRO A 104 -16.21 -8.75 -0.06
CA PRO A 104 -16.44 -9.31 1.28
C PRO A 104 -15.35 -8.93 2.30
N LEU A 105 -14.08 -8.90 1.87
CA LEU A 105 -12.98 -8.49 2.73
C LEU A 105 -13.08 -7.01 3.13
N ILE A 106 -13.49 -6.16 2.18
CA ILE A 106 -13.69 -4.73 2.43
C ILE A 106 -14.83 -4.52 3.42
N ASP A 107 -15.93 -5.27 3.29
CA ASP A 107 -17.07 -5.18 4.21
C ASP A 107 -16.69 -5.60 5.63
N GLU A 108 -15.95 -6.71 5.79
CA GLU A 108 -15.43 -7.14 7.10
C GLU A 108 -14.44 -6.12 7.70
N LEU A 109 -13.57 -5.52 6.87
CA LEU A 109 -12.64 -4.48 7.33
C LEU A 109 -13.38 -3.21 7.78
N LYS A 110 -14.47 -2.83 7.10
CA LYS A 110 -15.34 -1.72 7.50
C LYS A 110 -16.08 -2.04 8.79
N GLU A 111 -16.65 -3.24 8.92
CA GLU A 111 -17.29 -3.68 10.16
C GLU A 111 -16.29 -3.63 11.33
N LEU A 112 -15.07 -4.15 11.15
CA LEU A 112 -14.00 -4.10 12.14
C LEU A 112 -13.59 -2.67 12.52
N TRP A 113 -13.66 -1.72 11.59
CA TRP A 113 -13.29 -0.33 11.84
C TRP A 113 -14.40 0.44 12.54
N GLU A 114 -15.61 0.43 11.98
CA GLU A 114 -16.75 1.26 12.40
C GLU A 114 -17.41 0.69 13.65
N GLU A 115 -17.73 -0.60 13.62
CA GLU A 115 -18.41 -1.27 14.73
C GLU A 115 -17.39 -1.97 15.62
N GLY A 116 -16.51 -2.81 15.10
CA GLY A 116 -15.68 -3.69 15.89
C GLY A 116 -16.47 -4.87 16.47
N ILE A 117 -15.74 -5.87 16.98
CA ILE A 117 -16.28 -7.18 17.36
C ILE A 117 -15.97 -7.48 18.83
N HIS A 118 -16.97 -8.00 19.56
CA HIS A 118 -16.76 -8.50 20.91
C HIS A 118 -15.81 -9.70 20.88
N THR A 119 -14.63 -9.51 21.47
CA THR A 119 -13.54 -10.48 21.47
C THR A 119 -13.14 -10.80 22.90
N TYR A 120 -12.91 -12.08 23.17
CA TYR A 120 -12.42 -12.54 24.47
C TYR A 120 -10.89 -12.46 24.52
N ASP A 121 -10.38 -11.70 25.49
CA ASP A 121 -8.95 -11.61 25.78
C ASP A 121 -8.54 -12.69 26.78
N ALA A 122 -7.89 -13.75 26.29
CA ALA A 122 -7.45 -14.86 27.14
C ALA A 122 -6.40 -14.48 28.19
N TYR A 123 -5.67 -13.38 28.01
CA TYR A 123 -4.66 -12.93 28.98
C TYR A 123 -5.31 -12.23 30.17
N THR A 124 -6.29 -11.35 29.93
CA THR A 124 -6.98 -10.60 30.99
C THR A 124 -8.26 -11.29 31.49
N GLY A 125 -8.79 -12.26 30.74
CA GLY A 125 -10.06 -12.92 31.02
C GLY A 125 -11.29 -12.04 30.76
N GLN A 126 -11.13 -10.95 30.00
CA GLN A 126 -12.17 -9.95 29.77
C GLN A 126 -12.63 -9.94 28.32
N ILE A 127 -13.90 -9.60 28.12
CA ILE A 127 -14.43 -9.28 26.79
C ILE A 127 -14.14 -7.79 26.53
N PHE A 128 -13.65 -7.50 25.34
CA PHE A 128 -13.46 -6.13 24.85
C PHE A 128 -13.98 -6.01 23.43
N ARG A 129 -14.14 -4.77 22.95
CA ARG A 129 -14.54 -4.49 21.58
C ARG A 129 -13.27 -4.30 20.75
N LEU A 130 -12.97 -5.29 19.92
CA LEU A 130 -11.80 -5.31 19.04
C LEU A 130 -12.11 -4.52 17.78
N HIS A 131 -11.26 -3.53 17.50
CA HIS A 131 -11.23 -2.87 16.21
C HIS A 131 -9.98 -3.29 15.42
N ALA A 132 -10.09 -3.23 14.09
CA ALA A 132 -8.94 -3.40 13.20
C ALA A 132 -8.89 -2.29 12.15
N THR A 133 -7.69 -2.02 11.65
CA THR A 133 -7.46 -1.04 10.58
C THR A 133 -6.45 -1.58 9.58
N LEU A 134 -6.60 -1.21 8.31
CA LEU A 134 -5.64 -1.50 7.26
C LEU A 134 -4.73 -0.29 7.07
N LEU A 135 -3.43 -0.43 7.36
CA LEU A 135 -2.49 0.71 7.29
C LEU A 135 -1.93 0.95 5.88
N TRP A 136 -1.60 -0.12 5.15
CA TRP A 136 -1.04 -0.04 3.82
C TRP A 136 -1.15 -1.35 3.06
N THR A 137 -0.88 -1.26 1.76
CA THR A 137 -0.80 -2.40 0.85
C THR A 137 0.65 -2.62 0.43
N ILE A 138 1.05 -3.89 0.28
CA ILE A 138 2.37 -4.32 -0.20
C ILE A 138 2.14 -5.04 -1.53
N ASN A 139 2.58 -4.41 -2.60
CA ASN A 139 2.38 -4.89 -3.97
C ASN A 139 3.56 -4.44 -4.84
N ASP A 140 3.80 -5.18 -5.92
CA ASP A 140 4.59 -4.67 -7.03
C ASP A 140 3.76 -3.69 -7.89
N PHE A 141 4.37 -3.03 -8.86
CA PHE A 141 3.66 -2.04 -9.69
C PHE A 141 2.49 -2.64 -10.50
N PRO A 142 2.61 -3.82 -11.11
CA PRO A 142 1.48 -4.52 -11.72
C PRO A 142 0.33 -4.81 -10.75
N ALA A 143 0.58 -5.37 -9.58
CA ALA A 143 -0.45 -5.66 -8.58
C ALA A 143 -1.07 -4.38 -8.02
N TYR A 144 -0.27 -3.33 -7.84
CA TYR A 144 -0.77 -2.00 -7.47
C TYR A 144 -1.80 -1.49 -8.47
N ALA A 145 -1.58 -1.67 -9.78
CA ALA A 145 -2.55 -1.22 -10.78
C ALA A 145 -3.90 -1.93 -10.67
N ASN A 146 -3.87 -3.24 -10.42
CA ASN A 146 -5.10 -4.00 -10.21
C ASN A 146 -5.81 -3.58 -8.92
N LEU A 147 -5.06 -3.35 -7.83
CA LEU A 147 -5.62 -3.06 -6.51
C LEU A 147 -6.11 -1.61 -6.34
N SER A 148 -5.45 -0.64 -6.98
CA SER A 148 -5.78 0.78 -6.85
C SER A 148 -6.67 1.31 -7.98
N GLY A 149 -6.84 0.53 -9.06
CA GLY A 149 -7.44 1.01 -10.31
C GLY A 149 -6.56 2.02 -11.07
N TRP A 150 -5.37 2.36 -10.56
CA TRP A 150 -4.47 3.31 -11.21
C TRP A 150 -3.65 2.64 -12.32
N SER A 151 -3.56 3.25 -13.50
CA SER A 151 -2.66 2.75 -14.54
C SER A 151 -1.20 2.91 -14.12
N THR A 152 -0.49 1.81 -13.87
CA THR A 152 0.97 1.83 -13.67
C THR A 152 1.79 1.72 -14.96
N LYS A 153 1.13 1.95 -16.10
CA LYS A 153 1.71 1.88 -17.44
C LYS A 153 1.34 3.13 -18.26
N GLY A 154 2.11 3.38 -19.31
CA GLY A 154 1.83 4.45 -20.25
C GLY A 154 2.22 5.84 -19.75
N LYS A 155 1.50 6.87 -20.20
CA LYS A 155 1.85 8.28 -19.96
C LYS A 155 1.75 8.69 -18.47
N MET A 156 0.84 8.08 -17.72
CA MET A 156 0.46 8.47 -16.35
C MET A 156 0.79 7.37 -15.33
N ALA A 157 1.87 6.63 -15.55
CA ALA A 157 2.21 5.46 -14.74
C ALA A 157 2.54 5.74 -13.27
N CYS A 158 2.85 6.99 -12.91
CA CYS A 158 3.32 7.33 -11.57
C CYS A 158 2.16 7.81 -10.68
N PRO A 159 1.72 7.03 -9.68
CA PRO A 159 0.62 7.43 -8.80
C PRO A 159 1.00 8.60 -7.89
N ALA A 160 2.29 8.88 -7.70
CA ALA A 160 2.74 10.04 -6.92
C ALA A 160 2.76 11.34 -7.74
N CYS A 161 2.94 11.25 -9.07
CA CYS A 161 2.98 12.42 -9.94
C CYS A 161 1.63 12.71 -10.60
N ILE A 162 0.77 11.68 -10.76
CA ILE A 162 -0.58 11.79 -11.33
C ILE A 162 -0.51 12.51 -12.68
N ASP A 163 -1.18 13.66 -12.83
CA ASP A 163 -1.23 14.45 -14.06
C ASP A 163 0.11 15.13 -14.40
N GLU A 164 0.96 15.29 -13.38
CA GLU A 164 2.30 15.85 -13.55
C GLU A 164 3.37 14.81 -13.90
N THR A 165 2.96 13.58 -14.24
CA THR A 165 3.87 12.52 -14.70
C THR A 165 4.61 12.97 -15.96
N ASP A 166 5.91 13.22 -15.82
CA ASP A 166 6.78 13.59 -16.93
C ASP A 166 7.24 12.34 -17.70
N SER A 167 6.46 11.97 -18.71
CA SER A 167 6.72 10.84 -19.58
C SER A 167 7.11 11.25 -21.00
N LEU A 168 8.07 10.54 -21.55
CA LEU A 168 8.58 10.70 -22.91
C LEU A 168 8.45 9.38 -23.65
N TRP A 169 7.84 9.42 -24.84
CA TRP A 169 7.78 8.27 -25.73
C TRP A 169 9.08 8.11 -26.52
N LEU A 170 9.76 6.98 -26.34
CA LEU A 170 10.94 6.63 -27.13
C LEU A 170 10.47 5.98 -28.43
N VAL A 171 10.47 6.73 -29.53
CA VAL A 171 9.95 6.31 -30.85
C VAL A 171 10.53 4.96 -31.30
N TYR A 172 11.85 4.78 -31.21
CA TYR A 172 12.52 3.55 -31.62
C TYR A 172 12.46 2.44 -30.57
N GLY A 173 12.38 2.80 -29.28
CA GLY A 173 12.26 1.84 -28.19
C GLY A 173 10.83 1.36 -27.93
N ARG A 174 9.84 2.01 -28.55
CA ARG A 174 8.39 1.79 -28.38
C ARG A 174 7.97 1.67 -26.91
N LYS A 175 8.52 2.55 -26.07
CA LYS A 175 8.27 2.56 -24.63
C LYS A 175 8.23 3.98 -24.07
N HIS A 176 7.47 4.16 -23.00
CA HIS A 176 7.55 5.37 -22.18
C HIS A 176 8.79 5.33 -21.28
N CYS A 177 9.45 6.47 -21.13
CA CYS A 177 10.48 6.72 -20.13
C CYS A 177 10.08 7.92 -19.28
N TYR A 178 10.52 7.94 -18.01
CA TYR A 178 10.13 8.97 -17.05
C TYR A 178 11.35 9.77 -16.63
N MET A 179 11.41 11.03 -17.07
CA MET A 179 12.61 11.87 -16.91
C MET A 179 12.46 12.95 -15.83
N GLY A 180 11.28 13.06 -15.21
CA GLY A 180 10.97 14.06 -14.18
C GLY A 180 11.57 13.81 -12.80
N HIS A 181 12.39 12.77 -12.60
CA HIS A 181 12.91 12.38 -11.28
C HIS A 181 13.70 13.49 -10.58
N ARG A 182 14.35 14.39 -11.33
CA ARG A 182 15.12 15.52 -10.77
C ARG A 182 14.24 16.55 -10.05
N ARG A 183 12.92 16.54 -10.29
CA ARG A 183 11.95 17.40 -9.59
C ARG A 183 11.86 17.10 -8.09
N TRP A 184 12.28 15.92 -7.64
CA TRP A 184 12.27 15.51 -6.23
C TRP A 184 13.54 15.90 -5.45
N LEU A 185 14.56 16.46 -6.12
CA LEU A 185 15.77 16.94 -5.47
C LEU A 185 15.56 18.33 -4.87
N ALA A 186 16.36 18.75 -3.87
CA ALA A 186 16.31 20.14 -3.39
C ALA A 186 16.55 21.14 -4.54
N LEU A 187 15.93 22.32 -4.50
CA LEU A 187 16.01 23.33 -5.59
C LEU A 187 17.46 23.76 -5.91
N ASN A 188 18.32 23.78 -4.89
CA ASN A 188 19.74 24.10 -5.02
C ASN A 188 20.63 22.88 -5.36
N HIS A 189 20.06 21.70 -5.56
CA HIS A 189 20.83 20.48 -5.79
C HIS A 189 21.55 20.50 -7.14
N ASN A 190 22.87 20.24 -7.15
CA ASN A 190 23.72 20.35 -8.34
C ASN A 190 23.22 19.54 -9.56
N TRP A 191 22.61 18.36 -9.33
CA TRP A 191 22.11 17.52 -10.43
C TRP A 191 20.94 18.14 -11.21
N ARG A 192 20.20 19.09 -10.62
CA ARG A 192 19.19 19.88 -11.35
C ARG A 192 19.82 20.71 -12.48
N ARG A 193 21.11 21.05 -12.39
CA ARG A 193 21.84 21.84 -13.38
C ARG A 193 22.61 21.02 -14.42
N LYS A 194 22.79 19.72 -14.20
CA LYS A 194 23.62 18.86 -15.05
C LYS A 194 22.92 18.40 -16.35
N LYS A 195 22.68 19.29 -17.30
CA LYS A 195 22.01 18.99 -18.59
C LYS A 195 22.55 17.73 -19.28
N ASN A 196 23.87 17.65 -19.43
CA ASN A 196 24.55 16.62 -20.22
C ASN A 196 24.46 15.20 -19.63
N ALA A 197 24.22 15.08 -18.31
CA ALA A 197 24.09 13.78 -17.65
C ALA A 197 22.65 13.24 -17.70
N PHE A 198 21.69 14.05 -18.15
CA PHE A 198 20.26 13.71 -18.12
C PHE A 198 19.60 14.03 -19.48
N ASN A 199 18.47 14.73 -19.50
CA ASN A 199 17.63 14.98 -20.68
C ASN A 199 17.99 16.28 -21.44
N GLY A 200 19.20 16.83 -21.25
CA GLY A 200 19.64 18.04 -21.96
C GLY A 200 19.05 19.35 -21.44
N SER A 201 18.18 19.34 -20.43
CA SER A 201 17.59 20.54 -19.82
C SER A 201 17.99 20.73 -18.36
N GLU A 202 17.92 21.98 -17.89
CA GLU A 202 17.94 22.27 -16.45
C GLU A 202 16.56 21.99 -15.84
N GLU A 203 16.53 21.52 -14.60
CA GLU A 203 15.27 21.24 -13.89
C GLU A 203 15.01 22.25 -12.78
N HIS A 204 14.20 23.26 -13.09
CA HIS A 204 13.82 24.34 -12.17
C HIS A 204 12.41 24.15 -11.59
N ARG A 205 11.64 23.16 -12.06
CA ARG A 205 10.27 22.93 -11.58
C ARG A 205 10.29 22.37 -10.16
N LEU A 206 9.24 22.68 -9.40
CA LEU A 206 8.99 22.11 -8.09
C LEU A 206 8.67 20.62 -8.19
N GLN A 207 8.80 19.90 -7.08
CA GLN A 207 8.30 18.53 -6.98
C GLN A 207 6.79 18.51 -7.25
N PRO A 208 6.26 17.45 -7.87
CA PRO A 208 4.83 17.28 -8.00
C PRO A 208 4.12 17.38 -6.66
N THR A 209 3.00 18.09 -6.64
CA THR A 209 2.17 18.18 -5.44
C THR A 209 1.41 16.88 -5.29
N ARG A 210 1.53 16.23 -4.13
CA ARG A 210 0.65 15.10 -3.81
C ARG A 210 -0.77 15.63 -3.71
N VAL A 211 -1.68 15.03 -4.47
CA VAL A 211 -3.10 15.39 -4.40
C VAL A 211 -3.59 15.04 -2.99
N ALA A 212 -4.34 15.97 -2.40
CA ALA A 212 -4.93 15.78 -1.09
C ALA A 212 -6.00 14.68 -1.14
N GLU A 213 -6.23 14.01 -0.01
CA GLU A 213 -7.11 12.85 0.08
C GLU A 213 -8.55 13.18 -0.33
N ASP A 214 -9.05 14.35 0.08
CA ASP A 214 -10.36 14.89 -0.29
C ASP A 214 -10.49 15.06 -1.82
N ALA A 215 -9.49 15.65 -2.47
CA ALA A 215 -9.49 15.81 -3.91
C ALA A 215 -9.40 14.47 -4.67
N LEU A 216 -8.68 13.47 -4.12
CA LEU A 216 -8.67 12.11 -4.69
C LEU A 216 -10.04 11.43 -4.54
N LEU A 217 -10.70 11.57 -3.39
CA LEU A 217 -12.04 11.04 -3.17
C LEU A 217 -13.08 11.67 -4.11
N GLU A 218 -12.99 12.99 -4.34
CA GLU A 218 -13.82 13.67 -5.33
C GLU A 218 -13.60 13.10 -6.75
N GLN A 219 -12.35 12.88 -7.15
CA GLN A 219 -12.05 12.25 -8.44
C GLN A 219 -12.64 10.85 -8.56
N LEU A 220 -12.54 10.03 -7.50
CA LEU A 220 -13.10 8.67 -7.48
C LEU A 220 -14.63 8.68 -7.59
N ASN A 221 -15.31 9.64 -6.94
CA ASN A 221 -16.76 9.77 -7.01
C ASN A 221 -17.24 10.08 -8.45
N VAL A 222 -16.45 10.81 -9.24
CA VAL A 222 -16.76 11.08 -10.66
C VAL A 222 -16.65 9.82 -11.53
N VAL A 223 -15.83 8.83 -11.12
CA VAL A 223 -15.60 7.59 -11.85
C VAL A 223 -16.65 6.51 -11.53
N SER A 224 -17.48 6.69 -10.50
CA SER A 224 -18.45 5.70 -9.98
C SER A 224 -19.65 5.33 -10.90
N HIS A 225 -19.56 5.61 -12.20
CA HIS A 225 -20.60 5.34 -13.20
C HIS A 225 -20.10 4.59 -14.45
N VAL A 226 -19.26 3.57 -14.29
CA VAL A 226 -18.93 2.63 -15.38
C VAL A 226 -19.06 1.18 -14.93
#